data_AF-A0A949K752-F1
#
_entry.id   AF-A0A949K752-F1
#
_cell.length_a   1.000
_cell.length_b   1.000
_cell.length_c   1.000
_cell.angle_alpha   90.00
_cell.angle_beta   90.00
_cell.angle_gamma   90.00
#
_symmetry.space_group_name_H-M   'P 1'
#
loop_
_entity.id
_entity.type
_entity.pdbx_description
1 polymer ?
#
loop_
_entity_poly.entity_id
_entity_poly.type
_entity_poly.pdbx_seq_one_letter_code
_entity_poly.pdbx_strand_id
1 'polypeptide(L)'
;MWFLIKGSFWFSLVLITLPFLDTGSQEALDKAPPLEVGQSVAAAVAAFEDIKQICVRNPDVCETGSETFAALGIRAKEGARIAYQFLDDKFAGDDAEIVTGSLQDVN
;
A
#
# COMPACT_ATOMS: atom_id res chain seq x y z
N MET A 1 22.83 -11.13 -16.49
CA MET A 1 21.46 -11.05 -15.93
C MET A 1 21.28 -11.67 -14.53
N TRP A 2 22.23 -12.48 -14.05
CA TRP A 2 22.19 -13.08 -12.69
C TRP A 2 22.28 -12.06 -11.52
N PHE A 3 22.83 -10.86 -11.78
CA PHE A 3 23.03 -9.83 -10.78
C PHE A 3 21.72 -9.23 -10.25
N LEU A 4 20.71 -9.04 -11.10
CA LEU A 4 19.42 -8.44 -10.72
C LEU A 4 18.59 -9.34 -9.82
N ILE A 5 18.63 -10.66 -10.06
CA ILE A 5 17.93 -11.65 -9.23
C ILE A 5 18.58 -11.72 -7.84
N LYS A 6 19.92 -11.72 -7.79
CA LYS A 6 20.64 -11.72 -6.52
C LYS A 6 20.38 -10.41 -5.77
N GLY A 7 20.44 -9.26 -6.46
CA GLY A 7 20.18 -7.94 -5.87
C GLY A 7 18.78 -7.78 -5.29
N SER A 8 17.73 -8.08 -6.07
CA SER A 8 16.34 -8.01 -5.59
C SER A 8 16.04 -8.98 -4.44
N PHE A 9 16.59 -10.19 -4.49
CA PHE A 9 16.46 -11.16 -3.40
C PHE A 9 17.10 -10.66 -2.11
N TRP A 10 18.36 -10.20 -2.18
CA TRP A 10 19.05 -9.66 -1.01
C TRP A 10 18.36 -8.40 -0.47
N PHE A 11 17.88 -7.52 -1.35
CA PHE A 11 17.18 -6.30 -0.94
C PHE A 11 15.85 -6.61 -0.25
N SER A 12 15.06 -7.53 -0.81
CA SER A 12 13.80 -7.97 -0.21
C SER A 12 14.03 -8.65 1.13
N LEU A 13 15.06 -9.49 1.25
CA LEU A 13 15.39 -10.18 2.50
C LEU A 13 15.85 -9.19 3.58
N VAL A 14 16.65 -8.19 3.21
CA VAL A 14 17.07 -7.11 4.11
C VAL A 14 15.89 -6.27 4.56
N LEU A 15 14.97 -5.90 3.67
CA LEU A 15 13.77 -5.15 4.03
C LEU A 15 12.86 -5.90 5.00
N ILE A 16 12.79 -7.23 4.87
CA ILE A 16 12.03 -8.08 5.78
C ILE A 16 12.73 -8.21 7.13
N THR A 17 14.06 -8.32 7.16
CA THR A 17 14.80 -8.49 8.41
C THR A 17 15.00 -7.19 9.18
N LEU A 18 15.16 -6.04 8.52
CA LEU A 18 15.31 -4.73 9.14
C LEU A 18 14.33 -4.43 10.30
N PRO A 19 13.00 -4.61 10.15
CA PRO A 19 12.05 -4.35 11.23
C PRO A 19 12.22 -5.29 12.43
N PHE A 20 12.80 -6.48 12.26
CA PHE A 20 13.08 -7.40 13.36
C PHE A 20 14.39 -7.08 14.10
N LEU A 21 15.34 -6.41 13.44
CA LEU A 21 16.62 -6.01 14.05
C LEU A 21 16.51 -4.71 14.87
N ASP A 22 15.53 -3.87 14.54
CA ASP A 22 15.28 -2.62 15.24
C ASP A 22 14.09 -2.75 16.19
N THR A 23 14.36 -2.87 17.49
CA THR A 23 13.32 -2.93 18.52
C THR A 23 12.45 -1.66 18.56
N GLY A 24 12.97 -0.54 18.03
CA GLY A 24 12.20 0.69 17.82
C GLY A 24 11.24 0.62 16.63
N SER A 25 11.54 -0.19 15.60
CA SER A 25 10.68 -0.42 14.44
C SER A 25 9.49 -1.31 14.78
N GLN A 26 9.67 -2.33 15.63
CA GLN A 26 8.52 -3.10 16.16
C GLN A 26 7.58 -2.20 16.95
N GLU A 27 8.11 -1.35 17.85
CA GLU A 27 7.31 -0.39 18.61
C GLU A 27 6.70 0.70 17.70
N ALA A 28 7.38 1.10 16.62
CA ALA A 28 6.87 2.06 15.63
C ALA A 28 5.88 1.45 14.63
N LEU A 29 5.89 0.13 14.41
CA LEU A 29 4.84 -0.60 13.67
C LEU A 29 3.60 -0.83 14.57
N ASP A 30 3.82 -1.11 15.86
CA ASP A 30 2.75 -1.20 16.87
C ASP A 30 2.15 0.18 17.22
N LYS A 31 2.95 1.25 17.20
CA LYS A 31 2.52 2.66 17.37
C LYS A 31 2.35 3.41 16.06
N ALA A 32 2.46 2.74 14.91
CA ALA A 32 2.26 3.41 13.63
C ALA A 32 0.83 3.96 13.63
N PRO A 33 0.63 5.28 13.49
CA PRO A 33 -0.70 5.79 13.19
C PRO A 33 -1.19 5.05 11.94
N PRO A 34 -2.48 4.68 11.89
CA PRO A 34 -3.03 3.86 10.81
C PRO A 34 -2.53 4.47 9.52
N LEU A 35 -1.69 3.72 8.79
CA LEU A 35 -1.06 4.17 7.55
C LEU A 35 -2.11 4.96 6.81
N GLU A 36 -1.92 6.26 6.69
CA GLU A 36 -2.85 7.14 6.00
C GLU A 36 -2.68 6.75 4.54
N VAL A 37 -3.29 5.63 4.18
CA VAL A 37 -3.27 5.00 2.86
C VAL A 37 -3.64 6.06 1.83
N GLY A 38 -4.46 7.04 2.23
CA GLY A 38 -4.72 8.28 1.49
C GLY A 38 -3.46 9.04 1.07
N GLN A 39 -2.48 9.30 1.94
CA GLN A 39 -1.25 10.05 1.60
C GLN A 39 -0.31 9.23 0.71
N SER A 40 -0.13 7.93 1.00
CA SER A 40 0.72 7.07 0.17
C SER A 40 0.11 6.82 -1.21
N VAL A 41 -1.22 6.66 -1.27
CA VAL A 41 -1.96 6.57 -2.53
C VAL A 41 -1.95 7.92 -3.25
N ALA A 42 -2.10 9.05 -2.54
CA ALA A 42 -2.01 10.38 -3.15
C ALA A 42 -0.64 10.63 -3.79
N ALA A 43 0.45 10.23 -3.14
CA ALA A 43 1.79 10.30 -3.72
C ALA A 43 1.96 9.39 -4.96
N ALA A 44 1.40 8.18 -4.93
CA ALA A 44 1.39 7.30 -6.11
C ALA A 44 0.55 7.90 -7.26
N VAL A 45 -0.59 8.51 -6.94
CA VAL A 45 -1.45 9.21 -7.91
C VAL A 45 -0.73 10.42 -8.51
N ALA A 46 0.06 11.15 -7.72
CA ALA A 46 0.90 12.23 -8.23
C ALA A 46 1.93 11.71 -9.25
N ALA A 47 2.55 10.55 -9.01
CA ALA A 47 3.42 9.92 -10.00
C ALA A 47 2.67 9.50 -11.29
N PHE A 48 1.39 9.13 -11.19
CA PHE A 48 0.56 8.89 -12.37
C PHE A 48 0.29 10.17 -13.17
N GLU A 49 0.26 11.34 -12.55
CA GLU A 49 0.15 12.61 -13.30
C GLU A 49 1.35 12.84 -14.21
N ASP A 50 2.55 12.48 -13.77
CA ASP A 50 3.76 12.52 -14.62
C ASP A 50 3.66 11.54 -15.79
N ILE A 51 3.07 10.36 -15.57
CA ILE A 51 2.84 9.37 -16.65
C ILE A 51 1.84 9.89 -17.67
N LYS A 52 0.85 10.72 -17.29
CA LYS A 52 -0.08 11.33 -18.27
C LYS A 52 0.66 12.17 -19.32
N GLN A 53 1.83 12.73 -19.00
CA GLN A 53 2.65 13.44 -19.98
C GLN A 53 3.14 12.50 -21.11
N ILE A 54 3.28 11.20 -20.85
CA ILE A 54 3.60 10.18 -21.87
C ILE A 54 2.41 9.99 -22.82
N CYS A 55 1.17 10.03 -22.32
CA CYS A 55 -0.03 9.94 -23.15
C CYS A 55 -0.14 11.11 -24.15
N VAL A 56 0.30 12.32 -23.77
CA VAL A 56 0.35 13.47 -24.69
C VAL A 56 1.33 13.21 -25.85
N ARG A 57 2.40 12.46 -25.60
CA ARG A 57 3.43 12.16 -26.60
C ARG A 57 3.12 10.92 -27.44
N ASN A 58 2.41 9.94 -26.89
CA ASN A 58 2.01 8.70 -27.58
C ASN A 58 0.56 8.33 -27.20
N PRO A 59 -0.44 8.74 -27.99
CA PRO A 59 -1.86 8.53 -27.64
C PRO A 59 -2.29 7.06 -27.65
N ASP A 60 -1.64 6.23 -28.46
CA ASP A 60 -1.93 4.79 -28.61
C ASP A 60 -1.78 3.99 -27.29
N VAL A 61 -0.85 4.41 -26.43
CA VAL A 61 -0.58 3.78 -25.13
C VAL A 61 -1.69 4.08 -24.12
N CYS A 62 -2.31 5.25 -24.21
CA CYS A 62 -3.40 5.64 -23.31
C CYS A 62 -4.71 4.96 -23.71
N GLU A 63 -4.99 4.85 -25.01
CA GLU A 63 -6.20 4.19 -25.53
C GLU A 63 -6.19 2.69 -25.18
N THR A 64 -5.15 1.97 -25.58
CA THR A 64 -4.97 0.54 -25.28
C THR A 64 -4.84 0.28 -23.77
N GLY A 65 -4.18 1.19 -23.05
CA GLY A 65 -4.04 1.11 -21.60
C GLY A 65 -5.39 1.22 -20.89
N SER A 66 -6.24 2.16 -21.28
CA SER A 66 -7.52 2.44 -20.61
C SER A 66 -8.47 1.24 -20.64
N GLU A 67 -8.56 0.54 -21.78
CA GLU A 67 -9.39 -0.65 -21.93
C GLU A 67 -8.91 -1.79 -21.03
N THR A 68 -7.60 -1.99 -20.99
CA THR A 68 -6.97 -3.06 -20.19
C THR A 68 -7.06 -2.77 -18.69
N PHE A 69 -6.80 -1.54 -18.28
CA PHE A 69 -6.93 -1.09 -16.88
C PHE A 69 -8.37 -1.13 -16.40
N ALA A 70 -9.36 -0.79 -17.23
CA ALA A 70 -10.77 -0.88 -16.85
C ALA A 70 -11.18 -2.33 -16.54
N ALA A 71 -10.82 -3.28 -17.41
CA ALA A 71 -11.12 -4.69 -17.20
C ALA A 71 -10.43 -5.26 -15.95
N LEU A 72 -9.16 -4.94 -15.74
CA LEU A 72 -8.40 -5.36 -14.55
C LEU A 72 -8.90 -4.69 -13.26
N GLY A 73 -9.30 -3.42 -13.34
CA GLY A 73 -9.78 -2.63 -12.21
C GLY A 73 -11.08 -3.17 -11.60
N ILE A 74 -12.01 -3.64 -12.42
CA ILE A 74 -13.24 -4.28 -11.92
C ILE A 74 -12.91 -5.53 -11.10
N ARG A 75 -11.94 -6.34 -11.54
CA ARG A 75 -11.48 -7.54 -10.82
C ARG A 75 -10.74 -7.18 -9.53
N ALA A 76 -9.87 -6.17 -9.57
CA ALA A 76 -9.16 -5.69 -8.41
C ALA A 76 -10.11 -5.13 -7.33
N LYS A 77 -11.16 -4.38 -7.72
CA LYS A 77 -12.17 -3.85 -6.81
C LYS A 77 -12.94 -4.96 -6.09
N GLU A 78 -13.36 -5.99 -6.83
CA GLU A 78 -14.06 -7.12 -6.21
C GLU A 78 -13.12 -7.93 -5.29
N GLY A 79 -11.85 -8.08 -5.68
CA GLY A 79 -10.82 -8.68 -4.82
C GLY A 79 -10.59 -7.91 -3.53
N ALA A 80 -10.51 -6.58 -3.60
CA ALA A 80 -10.40 -5.72 -2.43
C ALA A 80 -11.63 -5.85 -1.52
N ARG A 81 -12.84 -5.87 -2.09
CA ARG A 81 -14.08 -6.06 -1.32
C ARG A 81 -14.06 -7.37 -0.53
N ILE A 82 -13.68 -8.47 -1.15
CA ILE A 82 -13.60 -9.79 -0.50
C ILE A 82 -12.55 -9.79 0.60
N ALA A 83 -11.37 -9.20 0.35
CA ALA A 83 -10.32 -9.07 1.37
C ALA A 83 -10.80 -8.25 2.56
N TYR A 84 -11.46 -7.11 2.35
CA TYR A 84 -11.99 -6.29 3.44
C TYR A 84 -13.05 -7.03 4.26
N GLN A 85 -13.94 -7.80 3.62
CA GLN A 85 -14.92 -8.61 4.35
C GLN A 85 -14.26 -9.67 5.22
N PHE A 86 -13.22 -10.34 4.72
CA PHE A 86 -12.48 -11.32 5.51
C PHE A 86 -11.72 -10.68 6.69
N LEU A 87 -11.17 -9.48 6.49
CA LEU A 87 -10.55 -8.71 7.58
C LEU A 87 -11.60 -8.30 8.61
N ASP A 88 -12.73 -7.75 8.18
CA ASP A 88 -13.83 -7.31 9.04
C ASP A 88 -14.38 -8.47 9.88
N ASP A 89 -14.61 -9.64 9.29
CA ASP A 89 -15.03 -10.86 10.01
C ASP A 89 -14.01 -11.32 11.07
N LYS A 90 -12.73 -11.04 10.86
CA LYS A 90 -11.65 -11.37 11.80
C LYS A 90 -11.49 -10.35 12.91
N PHE A 91 -11.71 -9.07 12.64
CA PHE A 91 -11.57 -7.98 13.60
C PHE A 91 -12.86 -7.73 14.40
N ALA A 92 -14.04 -7.99 13.84
CA ALA A 92 -15.33 -7.89 14.54
C ALA A 92 -15.54 -9.02 15.59
N GLY A 93 -14.64 -10.01 15.66
CA GLY A 93 -14.62 -11.02 16.71
C GLY A 93 -13.89 -10.59 18.00
N ASP A 94 -13.33 -9.38 18.05
CA ASP A 94 -12.43 -8.90 19.11
C ASP A 94 -12.95 -7.59 19.74
N ASP A 95 -14.20 -7.59 20.21
CA ASP A 95 -14.76 -6.55 21.11
C ASP A 95 -14.20 -6.68 22.55
N ALA A 96 -12.89 -6.83 22.71
CA ALA A 96 -12.23 -6.87 24.00
C ALA A 96 -10.80 -6.32 23.94
N GLU A 97 -10.66 -5.05 23.57
CA GLU A 97 -9.68 -4.08 24.13
C GLU A 97 -9.58 -2.87 23.20
N ILE A 98 -10.65 -2.05 23.16
CA ILE A 98 -10.59 -0.75 22.51
C ILE A 98 -9.84 0.22 23.44
N VAL A 99 -8.52 0.33 23.28
CA VAL A 99 -7.73 1.46 23.81
C VAL A 99 -7.70 2.54 22.73
N THR A 100 -8.73 3.38 22.74
CA THR A 100 -8.76 4.70 22.11
C THR A 100 -7.64 5.58 22.68
N GLY A 101 -6.75 6.09 21.82
CA GLY A 101 -5.59 6.86 22.26
C GLY A 101 -5.11 7.89 21.24
N SER A 102 -5.98 8.79 20.79
CA SER A 102 -5.54 10.11 20.30
C SER A 102 -6.32 11.19 21.05
N LEU A 103 -5.67 11.81 22.04
CA LEU A 103 -5.62 13.25 22.32
C LEU A 103 -4.64 13.48 23.48
N GLN A 104 -3.49 14.09 23.21
CA GLN A 104 -2.82 14.92 24.22
C GLN A 104 -2.09 16.07 23.55
N ASP A 105 -2.86 17.13 23.28
CA ASP A 105 -2.41 18.51 23.15
C ASP A 105 -3.58 19.39 23.60
N VAL A 106 -3.56 19.95 24.83
CA VAL A 106 -3.85 21.37 25.20
C VAL A 106 -3.59 21.59 26.72
N ASN A 107 -2.44 22.18 27.09
CA ASN A 107 -2.32 23.38 27.95
C ASN A 107 -0.90 23.93 27.88
#